data_AF-A0A255SFE4-F1
#
_entry.id   AF-A0A255SFE4-F1
#
_cell.length_a   1.000
_cell.length_b   1.000
_cell.length_c   1.000
_cell.angle_alpha   90.00
_cell.angle_beta   90.00
_cell.angle_gamma   90.00
#
_symmetry.space_group_name_H-M   'P 1'
#
loop_
_entity.id
_entity.type
_entity.pdbx_description
1 polymer ?
#
loop_
_entity_poly.entity_id
_entity_poly.type
_entity_poly.pdbx_seq_one_letter_code
_entity_poly.pdbx_strand_id
1 'polypeptide(L)'
;MEAQTYHTGIALTLLTLLLAVVESHAEEADSCSHQRQLVVVDMETGVPLRNVEVSTDDGQHMRTPWNGVFCLRNGYKRVDLACPNYQSRYLFPDEVKGDTIGLLPNLNALREVIVYGHRRDKTAAINAHLNKVDAQLMQKIPVGFNPLALVGWAIGKIVGPKGPSKAERQRQKQQALLDNY
;
A
#
# COMPACT_ATOMS: atom_id res chain seq x y z
N MET A 1 56.14 27.97 46.67
CA MET A 1 54.76 28.38 46.38
C MET A 1 54.45 28.12 44.90
N GLU A 2 54.57 26.88 44.43
CA GLU A 2 54.36 26.55 43.00
C GLU A 2 53.34 25.43 42.79
N ALA A 3 53.13 24.55 43.77
CA ALA A 3 52.21 23.41 43.63
C ALA A 3 50.71 23.80 43.54
N GLN A 4 50.29 24.92 44.15
CA GLN A 4 48.87 25.31 44.18
C GLN A 4 48.36 25.87 42.85
N THR A 5 49.25 26.42 42.02
CA THR A 5 48.89 27.06 40.74
C THR A 5 48.51 26.04 39.66
N TYR A 6 49.04 24.82 39.74
CA TYR A 6 48.73 23.75 38.78
C TYR A 6 47.35 23.16 38.99
N HIS A 7 46.90 23.01 40.25
CA HIS A 7 45.57 22.46 40.56
C HIS A 7 44.45 23.39 40.10
N THR A 8 44.62 24.71 40.24
CA THR A 8 43.62 25.69 39.79
C THR A 8 43.56 25.78 38.27
N GLY A 9 44.69 25.65 37.57
CA GLY A 9 44.73 25.62 36.10
C GLY A 9 44.04 24.40 35.50
N ILE A 10 44.27 23.21 36.06
CA ILE A 10 43.66 21.95 35.59
C ILE A 10 42.14 21.94 35.84
N ALA A 11 41.68 22.48 36.98
CA ALA A 11 40.26 22.58 37.27
C ALA A 11 39.53 23.52 36.29
N LEU A 12 40.17 24.64 35.92
CA LEU A 12 39.58 25.60 34.98
C LEU A 12 39.48 25.01 33.56
N THR A 13 40.50 24.28 33.10
CA THR A 13 40.48 23.65 31.77
C THR A 13 39.46 22.50 31.69
N LEU A 14 39.35 21.69 32.74
CA LEU A 14 38.31 20.65 32.83
C LEU A 14 36.90 21.23 32.84
N LEU A 15 36.68 22.35 33.54
CA LEU A 15 35.38 23.03 33.56
C LEU A 15 35.02 23.58 32.17
N THR A 16 35.98 24.17 31.45
CA THR A 16 35.75 24.65 30.07
C THR A 16 35.48 23.51 29.10
N LEU A 17 36.15 22.36 29.24
CA LEU A 17 35.88 21.17 28.43
C LEU A 17 34.47 20.63 28.70
N LEU A 18 34.05 20.63 29.97
CA LEU A 18 32.72 20.15 30.36
C LEU A 18 31.61 21.08 29.86
N LEU A 19 31.82 22.40 29.86
CA LEU A 19 30.88 23.34 29.24
C LEU A 19 30.75 23.12 27.73
N ALA A 20 31.86 22.94 27.02
CA ALA A 20 31.86 22.69 25.57
C ALA A 20 31.14 21.38 25.19
N VAL A 21 31.25 20.35 26.03
CA VAL A 21 30.51 19.08 25.84
C VAL A 21 29.01 19.25 26.08
N VAL A 22 28.58 20.15 26.96
CA VAL A 22 27.14 20.42 27.17
C VAL A 22 26.56 21.20 25.98
N GLU A 23 27.29 22.16 25.43
CA GLU A 23 26.85 22.94 24.25
C GLU A 23 26.68 22.07 23.00
N SER A 24 27.56 21.07 22.79
CA SER A 24 27.46 20.19 21.61
C SER A 24 26.21 19.31 21.58
N HIS A 25 25.49 19.14 22.70
CA HIS A 25 24.26 18.34 22.76
C HIS A 25 22.99 19.19 22.53
N ALA A 26 23.10 20.51 22.40
CA ALA A 26 21.96 21.43 22.32
C ALA A 26 21.69 21.99 20.90
N GLU A 27 22.59 21.80 19.93
CA GLU A 27 22.54 22.46 18.61
C GLU A 27 22.24 21.51 17.42
N GLU A 28 21.32 20.55 17.56
CA GLU A 28 20.89 19.71 16.42
C GLU A 28 19.43 19.96 15.99
N ALA A 29 18.74 20.97 16.54
CA ALA A 29 17.31 21.15 16.29
C ALA A 29 16.94 22.12 15.16
N ASP A 30 17.72 23.16 14.85
CA ASP A 30 17.18 24.28 14.08
C ASP A 30 18.11 24.78 12.96
N SER A 31 17.95 24.24 11.75
CA SER A 31 18.06 25.05 10.51
C SER A 31 17.47 24.34 9.29
N CYS A 32 16.16 24.12 9.28
CA CYS A 32 15.42 23.69 8.08
C CYS A 32 15.08 24.90 7.20
N SER A 33 16.05 25.73 6.80
CA SER A 33 15.78 27.02 6.16
C SER A 33 15.32 26.93 4.69
N HIS A 34 15.37 25.73 4.09
CA HIS A 34 14.94 25.48 2.71
C HIS A 34 14.31 24.10 2.48
N GLN A 35 14.00 23.38 3.54
CA GLN A 35 13.51 22.00 3.50
C GLN A 35 12.12 21.94 4.15
N ARG A 36 11.32 20.93 3.82
CA ARG A 36 10.01 20.76 4.45
C ARG A 36 10.21 20.13 5.83
N GLN A 37 9.79 20.84 6.88
CA GLN A 37 9.78 20.30 8.23
C GLN A 37 8.56 19.41 8.42
N LEU A 38 8.78 18.19 8.88
CA LEU A 38 7.75 17.17 9.10
C LEU A 38 7.91 16.59 10.51
N VAL A 39 6.81 16.13 11.09
CA VAL A 39 6.78 15.47 12.40
C VAL A 39 6.19 14.07 12.25
N VAL A 40 6.87 13.07 12.79
CA VAL A 40 6.33 11.71 12.88
C VAL A 40 5.67 11.52 14.24
N VAL A 41 4.42 11.06 14.23
CA VAL A 41 3.63 10.81 15.45
C VAL A 41 3.05 9.41 15.45
N ASP A 42 2.76 8.91 16.64
CA ASP A 42 1.92 7.74 16.84
C ASP A 42 0.48 8.09 16.42
N MET A 43 -0.10 7.31 15.52
CA MET A 43 -1.46 7.58 15.02
C MET A 43 -2.55 7.40 16.09
N GLU A 44 -2.30 6.58 17.13
CA GLU A 44 -3.27 6.33 18.19
C GLU A 44 -3.20 7.38 19.30
N THR A 45 -1.99 7.75 19.71
CA THR A 45 -1.77 8.65 20.86
C THR A 45 -1.44 10.08 20.48
N GLY A 46 -1.01 10.33 19.23
CA GLY A 46 -0.53 11.64 18.77
C GLY A 46 0.85 12.02 19.32
N VAL A 47 1.53 11.13 20.06
CA VAL A 47 2.84 11.39 20.66
C VAL A 47 3.93 11.35 19.58
N PRO A 48 4.89 12.30 19.56
CA PRO A 48 5.98 12.27 18.60
C PRO A 48 6.88 11.05 18.78
N LEU A 49 7.31 10.48 17.65
CA LEU A 49 8.10 9.26 17.62
C LEU A 49 9.59 9.53 17.44
N ARG A 50 10.39 8.99 18.36
CA ARG A 50 11.85 9.03 18.33
C ARG A 50 12.42 7.86 17.54
N ASN A 51 13.65 8.02 17.04
CA ASN A 51 14.42 6.98 16.37
C ASN A 51 13.70 6.35 15.17
N VAL A 52 12.81 7.11 14.51
CA VAL A 52 12.19 6.69 13.27
C VAL A 52 13.22 6.83 12.17
N GLU A 53 13.51 5.74 11.47
CA GLU A 53 14.39 5.73 10.31
C GLU A 53 13.61 6.26 9.10
N VAL A 54 14.09 7.38 8.57
CA VAL A 54 13.56 8.04 7.39
C VAL A 54 14.57 7.86 6.27
N SER A 55 14.17 7.15 5.23
CA SER A 55 14.95 6.96 4.02
C SER A 55 14.22 7.53 2.81
N THR A 56 14.95 8.13 1.89
CA THR A 56 14.39 8.74 0.68
C THR A 56 15.07 8.15 -0.56
N ASP A 57 14.37 8.11 -1.69
CA ASP A 57 14.91 7.65 -2.98
C ASP A 57 16.19 8.37 -3.39
N ASP A 58 16.32 9.65 -3.01
CA ASP A 58 17.51 10.48 -3.26
C ASP A 58 18.73 10.11 -2.39
N GLY A 59 18.64 9.04 -1.59
CA GLY A 59 19.71 8.56 -0.70
C GLY A 59 19.83 9.33 0.61
N GLN A 60 18.84 10.14 0.97
CA GLN A 60 18.78 10.78 2.30
C GLN A 60 18.36 9.73 3.33
N HIS A 61 19.20 9.53 4.36
CA HIS A 61 18.92 8.65 5.48
C HIS A 61 19.10 9.41 6.79
N MET A 62 18.10 9.39 7.66
CA MET A 62 18.17 10.06 8.97
C MET A 62 17.33 9.33 10.01
N ARG A 63 17.58 9.65 11.28
CA ARG A 63 16.76 9.20 12.41
C ARG A 63 16.13 10.38 13.12
N THR A 64 14.85 10.27 13.45
CA THR A 64 14.15 11.35 14.16
C THR A 64 14.68 11.51 15.59
N PRO A 65 14.84 12.75 16.09
CA PRO A 65 15.19 13.03 17.48
C PRO A 65 14.00 12.76 18.42
N TRP A 66 14.17 13.06 19.70
CA TRP A 66 13.14 12.90 20.74
C TRP A 66 11.84 13.66 20.46
N ASN A 67 11.90 14.75 19.69
CA ASN A 67 10.76 15.58 19.29
C ASN A 67 10.03 15.05 18.04
N GLY A 68 10.52 13.99 17.41
CA GLY A 68 9.93 13.41 16.20
C GLY A 68 10.02 14.28 14.95
N VAL A 69 10.76 15.38 15.00
CA VAL A 69 10.88 16.36 13.92
C VAL A 69 11.99 15.92 12.95
N PHE A 70 11.74 16.04 11.65
CA PHE A 70 12.75 15.82 10.63
C PHE A 70 12.59 16.74 9.43
N CYS A 71 13.68 16.89 8.67
CA CYS A 71 13.76 17.84 7.56
C CYS A 71 13.90 17.10 6.24
N LEU A 72 12.88 17.17 5.40
CA LEU A 72 12.87 16.47 4.11
C LEU A 72 13.32 17.42 2.99
N ARG A 73 14.29 17.00 2.20
CA ARG A 73 14.76 17.79 1.05
C ARG A 73 13.68 17.82 -0.03
N ASN A 74 13.46 18.98 -0.66
CA ASN A 74 12.53 19.08 -1.80
C ASN A 74 13.04 18.27 -3.00
N GLY A 75 12.13 17.65 -3.74
CA GLY A 75 12.44 16.89 -4.97
C GLY A 75 12.39 15.36 -4.84
N TYR A 76 12.13 14.84 -3.64
CA TYR A 76 11.98 13.41 -3.42
C TYR A 76 10.77 12.82 -4.15
N LYS A 77 10.91 11.57 -4.62
CA LYS A 77 9.79 10.80 -5.21
C LYS A 77 9.07 9.94 -4.19
N ARG A 78 9.79 9.39 -3.23
CA ARG A 78 9.26 8.50 -2.19
C ARG A 78 10.04 8.69 -0.90
N VAL A 79 9.32 8.75 0.21
CA VAL A 79 9.89 8.67 1.56
C VAL A 79 9.41 7.39 2.22
N ASP A 80 10.35 6.64 2.77
CA ASP A 80 10.16 5.38 3.46
C ASP A 80 10.42 5.62 4.95
N LEU A 81 9.45 5.27 5.79
CA LEU A 81 9.48 5.44 7.24
C LEU A 81 9.45 4.07 7.92
N ALA A 82 10.44 3.79 8.75
CA ALA A 82 10.54 2.55 9.51
C ALA A 82 10.81 2.85 10.98
N CYS A 83 10.04 2.21 11.86
CA CYS A 83 10.29 2.28 13.30
C CYS A 83 9.98 0.91 13.93
N PRO A 84 10.83 0.41 14.85
CA PRO A 84 10.52 -0.79 15.61
C PRO A 84 9.17 -0.66 16.32
N ASN A 85 8.37 -1.74 16.33
CA ASN A 85 7.01 -1.80 16.90
C ASN A 85 5.92 -0.99 16.17
N TYR A 86 6.26 -0.33 15.07
CA TYR A 86 5.30 0.36 14.20
C TYR A 86 5.29 -0.30 12.82
N GLN A 87 4.19 -0.10 12.09
CA GLN A 87 4.08 -0.51 10.72
C GLN A 87 4.90 0.44 9.83
N SER A 88 5.89 -0.11 9.13
CA SER A 88 6.64 0.64 8.12
C SER A 88 5.71 1.13 7.02
N ARG A 89 5.91 2.37 6.59
CA ARG A 89 5.07 3.02 5.60
C ARG A 89 5.94 3.77 4.61
N TYR A 90 5.54 3.74 3.34
CA TYR A 90 6.07 4.61 2.32
C TYR A 90 5.04 5.65 1.92
N LEU A 91 5.49 6.82 1.52
CA LEU A 91 4.65 7.95 1.15
C LEU A 91 5.20 8.63 -0.11
N PHE A 92 4.28 9.01 -0.99
CA PHE A 92 4.57 9.90 -2.12
C PHE A 92 4.36 11.38 -1.73
N PRO A 93 5.00 12.34 -2.40
CA PRO A 93 4.83 13.77 -2.15
C PRO A 93 3.35 14.22 -2.14
N ASP A 94 2.54 13.67 -3.05
CA ASP A 94 1.11 13.99 -3.18
C ASP A 94 0.26 13.48 -2.00
N GLU A 95 0.75 12.46 -1.28
CA GLU A 95 0.09 11.89 -0.11
C GLU A 95 0.41 12.67 1.17
N VAL A 96 1.53 13.42 1.19
CA VAL A 96 1.96 14.25 2.32
C VAL A 96 1.23 15.61 2.26
N LYS A 97 -0.07 15.57 2.61
CA LYS A 97 -0.96 16.74 2.58
C LYS A 97 -0.73 17.74 3.72
N GLY A 98 0.01 17.36 4.75
CA GLY A 98 0.30 18.22 5.91
C GLY A 98 1.69 17.93 6.47
N ASP A 99 1.99 18.55 7.61
CA ASP A 99 3.32 18.49 8.21
C ASP A 99 3.46 17.38 9.26
N THR A 100 2.41 16.57 9.43
CA THR A 100 2.35 15.47 10.39
C THR A 100 2.13 14.15 9.68
N ILE A 101 2.94 13.16 10.02
CA ILE A 101 2.84 11.79 9.50
C ILE A 101 2.58 10.83 10.65
N GLY A 102 1.44 10.15 10.60
CA GLY A 102 1.08 9.12 11.56
C GLY A 102 1.63 7.75 11.18
N LEU A 103 2.29 7.07 12.12
CA LEU A 103 2.63 5.65 12.04
C LEU A 103 1.67 4.83 12.90
N LEU A 104 1.25 3.67 12.37
CA LEU A 104 0.36 2.76 13.08
C LEU A 104 1.17 1.81 13.96
N PRO A 105 0.88 1.66 15.26
CA PRO A 105 1.54 0.67 16.09
C PRO A 105 1.17 -0.75 15.64
N ASN A 106 2.15 -1.65 15.65
CA ASN A 106 1.98 -3.03 15.17
C ASN A 106 1.18 -3.92 16.15
N LEU A 107 1.02 -3.47 17.40
CA LEU A 107 0.24 -4.15 18.43
C LEU A 107 -1.25 -4.32 18.03
N ASN A 108 -1.76 -3.38 17.23
CA ASN A 108 -3.15 -3.34 16.79
C ASN A 108 -3.31 -3.64 15.29
N ALA A 109 -2.54 -4.59 14.76
CA ALA A 109 -2.73 -5.07 13.39
C ALA A 109 -4.19 -5.58 13.22
N LEU A 110 -5.00 -4.81 12.49
CA LEU A 110 -6.40 -5.11 12.20
C LEU A 110 -6.49 -6.48 11.51
N ARG A 111 -6.92 -7.50 12.27
CA ARG A 111 -7.02 -8.89 11.79
C ARG A 111 -8.22 -9.11 10.87
N GLU A 112 -9.23 -8.24 10.91
CA GLU A 112 -10.49 -8.42 10.20
C GLU A 112 -11.01 -7.08 9.67
N VAL A 113 -11.32 -7.06 8.37
CA VAL A 113 -12.02 -5.95 7.71
C VAL A 113 -13.35 -6.48 7.20
N ILE A 114 -14.46 -5.97 7.75
CA ILE A 114 -15.81 -6.30 7.25
C ILE A 114 -16.09 -5.39 6.05
N VAL A 115 -16.05 -5.97 4.84
CA VAL A 115 -16.37 -5.24 3.61
C VAL A 115 -17.88 -5.31 3.36
N TYR A 116 -18.57 -4.18 3.56
CA TYR A 116 -19.98 -4.04 3.20
C TYR A 116 -20.11 -3.77 1.69
N GLY A 117 -20.31 -4.83 0.91
CA GLY A 117 -20.57 -4.73 -0.53
C GLY A 117 -22.04 -5.01 -0.84
N HIS A 118 -22.68 -4.16 -1.65
CA HIS A 118 -23.97 -4.47 -2.25
C HIS A 118 -23.75 -5.51 -3.36
N ARG A 119 -24.14 -6.76 -3.12
CA ARG A 119 -24.09 -7.81 -4.13
C ARG A 119 -25.16 -7.46 -5.18
N ARG A 120 -24.74 -7.16 -6.41
CA ARG A 120 -25.64 -7.20 -7.55
C ARG A 120 -26.00 -8.67 -7.77
N ASP A 121 -27.15 -9.07 -7.27
CA ASP A 121 -27.68 -10.42 -7.41
C ASP A 121 -27.89 -10.74 -8.89
N LYS A 122 -26.84 -11.25 -9.55
CA LYS A 122 -26.94 -11.84 -10.89
C LYS A 122 -27.87 -13.06 -10.93
N THR A 123 -28.29 -13.54 -9.76
CA THR A 123 -29.32 -14.58 -9.56
C THR A 123 -30.74 -14.09 -9.83
N ALA A 124 -31.03 -12.78 -9.78
CA ALA A 124 -32.35 -12.27 -10.13
C ALA A 124 -32.67 -12.37 -11.64
N ALA A 125 -31.64 -12.39 -12.50
CA ALA A 125 -31.79 -12.54 -13.95
C ALA A 125 -31.98 -14.00 -14.41
N ILE A 126 -31.71 -15.00 -13.56
CA ILE A 126 -31.88 -16.42 -13.91
C ILE A 126 -33.36 -16.84 -13.81
N ASN A 127 -34.17 -16.11 -13.04
CA ASN A 127 -35.59 -16.40 -12.83
C ASN A 127 -36.53 -15.52 -13.66
N ALA A 128 -35.99 -14.62 -14.48
CA ALA A 128 -36.78 -13.80 -15.38
C ALA A 128 -37.06 -14.58 -16.68
N HIS A 129 -38.27 -15.14 -16.76
CA HIS A 129 -38.93 -15.64 -17.97
C HIS A 129 -38.36 -16.90 -18.63
N LEU A 130 -38.65 -18.07 -18.05
CA LEU A 130 -38.80 -19.29 -18.85
C LEU A 130 -40.12 -19.20 -19.62
N ASN A 131 -40.04 -18.85 -20.90
CA ASN A 131 -41.19 -18.96 -21.80
C ASN A 131 -41.56 -20.44 -21.99
N LYS A 132 -42.84 -20.75 -22.19
CA LYS A 132 -43.36 -22.12 -22.40
C LYS A 132 -42.69 -22.86 -23.57
N VAL A 133 -42.05 -22.12 -24.47
CA VAL A 133 -41.27 -22.64 -25.61
C VAL A 133 -39.91 -23.19 -25.14
N ASP A 134 -39.23 -22.52 -24.20
CA ASP A 134 -37.92 -22.94 -23.69
C ASP A 134 -38.05 -24.14 -22.73
N ALA A 135 -39.16 -24.23 -21.99
CA ALA A 135 -39.46 -25.38 -21.15
C ALA A 135 -39.63 -26.69 -21.96
N GLN A 136 -40.19 -26.60 -23.17
CA GLN A 136 -40.36 -27.77 -24.06
C GLN A 136 -39.03 -28.18 -24.72
N LEU A 137 -38.11 -27.24 -24.93
CA LEU A 137 -36.77 -27.53 -25.45
C LEU A 137 -35.85 -28.14 -24.38
N MET A 138 -36.07 -27.85 -23.09
CA MET A 138 -35.36 -28.51 -21.99
C MET A 138 -35.88 -29.92 -21.65
N GLN A 139 -37.14 -30.23 -21.98
CA GLN A 139 -37.72 -31.53 -21.64
C GLN A 139 -37.24 -32.67 -22.56
N LYS A 140 -36.62 -32.36 -23.70
CA LYS A 140 -36.13 -33.36 -24.67
C LYS A 140 -34.62 -33.48 -24.66
N ILE A 141 -34.04 -33.68 -23.48
CA ILE A 141 -32.70 -34.25 -23.36
C ILE A 141 -32.87 -35.58 -22.61
N PRO A 142 -32.91 -36.73 -23.29
CA PRO A 142 -32.90 -38.01 -22.59
C PRO A 142 -31.58 -38.11 -21.82
N VAL A 143 -31.69 -38.11 -20.49
CA VAL A 143 -30.59 -38.41 -19.57
C VAL A 143 -30.24 -39.89 -19.72
N GLY A 144 -29.33 -40.18 -20.64
CA GLY A 144 -28.83 -41.51 -20.94
C GLY A 144 -27.68 -41.45 -21.93
N PHE A 145 -26.72 -42.36 -21.79
CA PHE A 145 -25.58 -42.47 -22.70
C PHE A 145 -26.09 -42.79 -24.12
N ASN A 146 -26.03 -41.82 -25.04
CA ASN A 146 -26.49 -41.96 -26.43
C ASN A 146 -25.29 -42.26 -27.35
N PRO A 147 -25.03 -43.54 -27.70
CA PRO A 147 -23.90 -43.91 -28.55
C PRO A 147 -24.02 -43.33 -29.97
N LEU A 148 -25.24 -43.12 -30.46
CA LEU A 148 -25.50 -42.48 -31.76
C LEU A 148 -24.99 -41.03 -31.83
N ALA A 149 -25.09 -40.26 -30.74
CA ALA A 149 -24.54 -38.91 -30.68
C ALA A 149 -23.01 -38.90 -30.70
N LEU A 150 -22.39 -39.91 -30.09
CA LEU A 150 -20.93 -40.09 -30.11
C LEU A 150 -20.42 -40.46 -31.51
N VAL A 151 -21.16 -41.30 -32.23
CA VAL A 151 -20.86 -41.65 -33.63
C VAL A 151 -21.04 -40.43 -34.53
N GLY A 152 -22.10 -39.64 -34.34
CA GLY A 152 -22.29 -38.37 -35.07
C GLY A 152 -21.16 -37.37 -34.85
N TRP A 153 -20.69 -37.23 -33.60
CA TRP A 153 -19.52 -36.40 -33.28
C TRP A 153 -18.23 -36.89 -33.94
N ALA A 154 -18.00 -38.22 -33.95
CA ALA A 154 -16.83 -38.82 -34.57
C ALA A 154 -16.81 -38.62 -36.10
N ILE A 155 -17.96 -38.80 -36.77
CA ILE A 155 -18.07 -38.59 -38.22
C ILE A 155 -17.96 -37.08 -38.56
N GLY A 156 -18.58 -36.21 -37.76
CA GLY A 156 -18.52 -34.75 -37.96
C GLY A 156 -17.11 -34.17 -37.83
N LYS A 157 -16.24 -34.78 -37.01
CA LYS A 157 -14.80 -34.43 -36.93
C LYS A 157 -13.99 -34.88 -38.14
N ILE A 158 -14.45 -35.89 -38.87
CA ILE A 158 -13.74 -36.46 -40.02
C ILE A 158 -14.22 -35.82 -41.34
N VAL A 159 -15.51 -35.45 -41.44
CA VAL A 159 -16.12 -35.00 -42.71
C VAL A 159 -16.74 -33.59 -42.65
N GLY A 160 -16.97 -33.03 -41.47
CA GLY A 160 -17.66 -31.74 -41.31
C GLY A 160 -16.76 -30.52 -41.56
N PRO A 161 -17.26 -29.46 -42.22
CA PRO A 161 -16.50 -28.23 -42.44
C PRO A 161 -16.12 -27.58 -41.10
N LYS A 162 -14.85 -27.16 -40.97
CA LYS A 162 -14.30 -26.52 -39.78
C LYS A 162 -15.12 -25.28 -39.42
N GLY A 163 -15.83 -25.34 -38.29
CA GLY A 163 -16.60 -24.21 -37.77
C GLY A 163 -15.72 -23.00 -37.41
N PRO A 164 -16.32 -21.79 -37.37
CA PRO A 164 -15.59 -20.52 -37.28
C PRO A 164 -14.73 -20.40 -36.03
N SER A 165 -13.57 -19.77 -36.19
CA SER A 165 -12.51 -19.65 -35.19
C SER A 165 -13.03 -18.92 -33.94
N LYS A 166 -12.47 -19.27 -32.77
CA LYS A 166 -12.82 -18.64 -31.47
C LYS A 166 -12.73 -17.10 -31.52
N ALA A 167 -11.90 -16.55 -32.40
CA ALA A 167 -11.74 -15.11 -32.62
C ALA A 167 -13.00 -14.47 -33.25
N GLU A 168 -13.65 -15.14 -34.19
CA GLU A 168 -14.87 -14.62 -34.84
C GLU A 168 -16.05 -14.63 -33.88
N ARG A 169 -16.14 -15.66 -33.03
CA ARG A 169 -17.17 -15.72 -31.96
C ARG A 169 -17.01 -14.60 -30.94
N GLN A 170 -15.79 -14.13 -30.69
CA GLN A 170 -15.56 -12.99 -29.78
C GLN A 170 -15.94 -11.66 -30.43
N ARG A 171 -15.66 -11.49 -31.73
CA ARG A 171 -16.07 -10.30 -32.47
C ARG A 171 -17.59 -10.17 -32.56
N GLN A 172 -18.28 -11.27 -32.83
CA GLN A 172 -19.75 -11.27 -32.84
C GLN A 172 -20.34 -10.94 -31.47
N LYS A 173 -19.72 -11.42 -30.39
CA LYS A 173 -20.12 -11.04 -29.01
C LYS A 173 -19.85 -9.57 -28.71
N GLN A 174 -18.74 -9.01 -29.20
CA GLN A 174 -18.43 -7.59 -29.03
C GLN A 174 -19.41 -6.70 -29.81
N GLN A 175 -19.76 -7.09 -31.04
CA GLN A 175 -20.76 -6.37 -31.85
C GLN A 175 -22.14 -6.41 -31.19
N ALA A 176 -22.58 -7.57 -30.70
CA ALA A 176 -23.86 -7.70 -29.99
C ALA A 176 -23.95 -6.89 -28.69
N LEU A 177 -22.82 -6.53 -28.07
CA LEU A 177 -22.76 -5.67 -26.89
C LEU A 177 -22.81 -4.17 -27.25
N LEU A 178 -22.28 -3.79 -28.42
CA LEU A 178 -22.32 -2.41 -28.92
C LEU A 178 -23.70 -2.03 -29.44
N ASP A 179 -24.42 -2.98 -30.07
CA ASP A 179 -25.80 -2.77 -30.54
C ASP A 179 -26.82 -2.64 -29.39
N ASN A 180 -26.42 -2.93 -28.15
CA ASN A 180 -27.28 -2.83 -26.96
C ASN A 180 -27.09 -1.50 -26.17
N TYR A 181 -26.27 -0.58 -26.68
CA TYR A 181 -25.99 0.74 -26.08
C TYR A 181 -26.63 1.89 -26.87
#